data_AF-A0AAQ1ALA3-F1
#
_entry.id   AF-A0AAQ1ALA3-F1
#
_cell.length_a   1.000
_cell.length_b   1.000
_cell.length_c   1.000
_cell.angle_alpha   90.00
_cell.angle_beta   90.00
_cell.angle_gamma   90.00
#
_symmetry.space_group_name_H-M   'P 1'
#
loop_
_entity.id
_entity.type
_entity.pdbx_description
1 polymer ?
#
loop_
_entity_poly.entity_id
_entity_poly.type
_entity_poly.pdbx_seq_one_letter_code
_entity_poly.pdbx_strand_id
1 'polypeptide(L)'
;MTVTCEMDALGRAPDIGRERGLLGRALVTAGVITDEQLRSALALQQRWNSRLGDVILAQRGVPAQRFYAIVAAHFGLEFIDLVQQPPDPELLTPGDLESYAQRLLLPWRREDGVLVLAVADPDPAVFAWARAHYGEDVRFVGTAKFDIIWSLQRYADEQLTDNALNLLASHAPTYSARQVVTRGQKFTLWAIAAVMVIAMVLFPVPALITVNVLVALGFLATFGLKLLLVWFGSRHRIDIKVTEDEVAALRDDDLPVYTVLVPMYKEPEVLPILANALRKLDYPISKLDVKLVLEADDFDTIEAAKKLGLEAFFEIIRVPPSQPKTKPKACNYALHFARGELLTIYDAEDKPEPDQLKRVVAAFRKADKDVACIQARLNYYNADENWLTRMFTLEYTLWFDFYLPALEYLRIPIPLGGTSNHFRLDVLRQVRAWDPYNVTEDADLGVRLIQNGYRVNVVNSTTFEEANVSIPNWIRQRSRWLKGYMQTWLVHMRDPVHLYRSTGFKGFWGFQFFIGGGFFTALGVPVLWALYVVWAVTGTTAFERFFPPWLATVSLVNLLLANAFFIYITLVAAFKRDYFKLAPYALTVPFYWVLQSIAAYKGLWQLIHNPFYWEKTTHGISKHSENERRAALEE
;
A
#
# COMPACT_ATOMS: atom_id res chain seq x y z
N MET A 1 45.28 16.72 -52.72
CA MET A 1 43.86 17.08 -52.58
C MET A 1 43.39 16.52 -51.25
N THR A 2 43.40 17.40 -50.26
CA THR A 2 42.83 17.26 -48.93
C THR A 2 41.32 17.15 -49.09
N VAL A 3 40.74 16.02 -48.66
CA VAL A 3 39.28 15.86 -48.52
C VAL A 3 39.01 15.55 -47.06
N THR A 4 38.80 16.65 -46.34
CA THR A 4 37.83 16.83 -45.25
C THR A 4 37.35 15.58 -44.51
N CYS A 5 37.96 15.43 -43.33
CA CYS A 5 37.30 15.14 -42.07
C CYS A 5 35.97 15.91 -41.94
N GLU A 6 34.83 15.24 -42.13
CA GLU A 6 33.50 15.76 -41.79
C GLU A 6 32.71 14.67 -41.04
N MET A 7 32.60 14.87 -39.73
CA MET A 7 31.45 14.58 -38.85
C MET A 7 30.69 13.26 -39.06
N ASP A 8 31.26 12.16 -38.55
CA ASP A 8 30.54 10.89 -38.34
C ASP A 8 30.11 10.76 -36.86
N ALA A 9 29.42 11.78 -36.36
CA ALA A 9 29.24 12.04 -34.92
C ALA A 9 28.01 11.36 -34.26
N LEU A 10 27.22 10.53 -34.95
CA LEU A 10 25.95 10.04 -34.40
C LEU A 10 25.74 8.53 -34.58
N GLY A 11 26.27 7.75 -33.64
CA GLY A 11 25.62 6.60 -33.01
C GLY A 11 24.94 5.53 -33.90
N ARG A 12 25.52 5.11 -35.03
CA ARG A 12 25.07 3.87 -35.69
C ARG A 12 25.72 2.64 -35.06
N ALA A 13 24.85 1.85 -34.43
CA ALA A 13 25.10 0.59 -33.72
C ALA A 13 26.07 0.69 -32.53
N PRO A 14 25.65 0.41 -31.29
CA PRO A 14 26.61 0.21 -30.20
C PRO A 14 27.59 -0.89 -30.63
N ASP A 15 28.88 -0.62 -30.61
CA ASP A 15 29.92 -1.56 -31.01
C ASP A 15 30.12 -2.63 -29.92
N ILE A 16 29.14 -3.52 -29.75
CA ILE A 16 29.09 -4.54 -28.69
C ILE A 16 30.19 -5.61 -28.88
N GLY A 17 30.93 -5.58 -30.01
CA GLY A 17 31.90 -6.60 -30.41
C GLY A 17 33.38 -6.23 -30.25
N ARG A 18 33.75 -4.97 -30.03
CA ARG A 18 35.15 -4.61 -29.73
C ARG A 18 35.57 -5.10 -28.33
N GLU A 19 36.83 -5.53 -28.20
CA GLU A 19 37.48 -5.69 -26.89
C GLU A 19 37.52 -4.35 -26.17
N ARG A 20 36.47 -4.07 -25.39
CA ARG A 20 36.37 -2.88 -24.57
C ARG A 20 37.15 -3.12 -23.27
N GLY A 21 37.85 -2.09 -22.80
CA GLY A 21 38.47 -2.13 -21.47
C GLY A 21 37.43 -2.42 -20.38
N LEU A 22 37.86 -2.76 -19.16
CA LEU A 22 36.90 -3.03 -18.09
C LEU A 22 36.19 -1.73 -17.66
N LEU A 23 34.85 -1.68 -17.69
CA LEU A 23 34.06 -0.49 -17.29
C LEU A 23 34.47 0.06 -15.92
N GLY A 24 34.73 -0.82 -14.94
CA GLY A 24 35.21 -0.42 -13.62
C GLY A 24 36.52 0.37 -13.67
N ARG A 25 37.45 0.00 -14.57
CA ARG A 25 38.70 0.75 -14.77
C ARG A 25 38.44 2.10 -15.41
N ALA A 26 37.54 2.19 -16.39
CA ALA A 26 37.16 3.47 -17.00
C ALA A 26 36.58 4.43 -15.94
N LEU A 27 35.75 3.95 -15.01
CA LEU A 27 35.19 4.74 -13.93
C LEU A 27 36.25 5.22 -12.92
N VAL A 28 37.25 4.38 -12.61
CA VAL A 28 38.40 4.77 -11.77
C VAL A 28 39.28 5.79 -12.46
N THR A 29 39.63 5.58 -13.73
CA THR A 29 40.45 6.52 -14.53
C THR A 29 39.77 7.87 -14.67
N ALA A 30 38.44 7.88 -14.82
CA ALA A 30 37.64 9.09 -14.85
C ALA A 30 37.47 9.74 -13.46
N GLY A 31 37.96 9.12 -12.37
CA GLY A 31 37.82 9.63 -11.00
C GLY A 31 36.37 9.69 -10.51
N VAL A 32 35.48 8.83 -11.04
CA VAL A 32 34.09 8.68 -10.57
C VAL A 32 34.04 7.86 -9.29
N ILE A 33 34.92 6.85 -9.19
CA ILE A 33 35.09 5.99 -8.02
C ILE A 33 36.58 5.76 -7.74
N THR A 34 36.92 5.33 -6.54
CA THR A 34 38.27 4.91 -6.16
C THR A 34 38.52 3.43 -6.47
N ASP A 35 39.79 3.00 -6.51
CA ASP A 35 40.13 1.56 -6.60
C ASP A 35 39.59 0.73 -5.41
N GLU A 36 39.45 1.35 -4.23
CA GLU A 36 38.83 0.71 -3.07
C GLU A 36 37.34 0.50 -3.27
N GLN A 37 36.62 1.54 -3.73
CA GLN A 37 35.20 1.45 -4.08
C GLN A 37 34.96 0.40 -5.17
N LEU A 38 35.83 0.34 -6.19
CA LEU A 38 35.75 -0.67 -7.24
C LEU A 38 35.94 -2.10 -6.68
N ARG A 39 36.94 -2.32 -5.81
CA ARG A 39 37.16 -3.64 -5.20
C ARG A 39 35.97 -4.07 -4.33
N SER A 40 35.43 -3.16 -3.54
CA SER A 40 34.22 -3.39 -2.74
C SER A 40 33.01 -3.70 -3.64
N ALA A 41 32.81 -2.91 -4.70
CA ALA A 41 31.74 -3.12 -5.66
C ALA A 41 31.83 -4.48 -6.38
N LEU A 42 33.03 -4.93 -6.76
CA LEU A 42 33.23 -6.25 -7.38
C LEU A 42 32.92 -7.40 -6.43
N ALA A 43 33.27 -7.28 -5.14
CA ALA A 43 32.92 -8.28 -4.13
C ALA A 43 31.40 -8.36 -3.92
N LEU A 44 30.73 -7.21 -3.83
CA LEU A 44 29.28 -7.13 -3.71
C LEU A 44 28.57 -7.60 -4.98
N GLN A 45 29.11 -7.31 -6.17
CA GLN A 45 28.60 -7.78 -7.44
C GLN A 45 28.52 -9.32 -7.48
N GLN A 46 29.58 -9.99 -7.03
CA GLN A 46 29.62 -11.46 -6.95
C GLN A 46 28.63 -11.99 -5.92
N ARG A 47 28.56 -11.38 -4.74
CA ARG A 47 27.66 -11.80 -3.65
C ARG A 47 26.17 -11.63 -4.01
N TRP A 48 25.83 -10.52 -4.66
CA TRP A 48 24.45 -10.15 -4.95
C TRP A 48 23.98 -10.59 -6.34
N ASN A 49 24.89 -11.03 -7.21
CA ASN A 49 24.60 -11.31 -8.61
C ASN A 49 23.87 -10.13 -9.30
N SER A 50 24.37 -8.92 -9.05
CA SER A 50 23.84 -7.67 -9.59
C SER A 50 24.77 -7.12 -10.68
N ARG A 51 24.31 -6.15 -11.47
CA ARG A 51 25.19 -5.44 -12.41
C ARG A 51 26.16 -4.56 -11.62
N LEU A 52 27.40 -4.46 -12.09
CA LEU A 52 28.40 -3.62 -11.44
C LEU A 52 27.95 -2.16 -11.33
N GLY A 53 27.22 -1.65 -12.34
CA GLY A 53 26.65 -0.30 -12.33
C GLY A 53 25.66 -0.07 -11.19
N ASP A 54 24.72 -0.99 -10.98
CA ASP A 54 23.74 -0.91 -9.88
C ASP A 54 24.43 -0.92 -8.50
N VAL A 55 25.46 -1.76 -8.35
CA VAL A 55 26.24 -1.84 -7.10
C VAL A 55 27.01 -0.55 -6.83
N ILE A 56 27.59 0.06 -7.87
CA ILE A 56 28.33 1.32 -7.74
C ILE A 56 27.37 2.46 -7.42
N LEU A 57 26.24 2.57 -8.12
CA LEU A 57 25.24 3.61 -7.90
C LEU A 57 24.52 3.48 -6.55
N ALA A 58 24.47 2.28 -5.98
CA ALA A 58 23.97 2.05 -4.63
C ALA A 58 24.89 2.62 -3.53
N GLN A 59 26.15 2.96 -3.83
CA GLN A 59 27.08 3.54 -2.87
C GLN A 59 26.89 5.06 -2.75
N ARG A 60 27.07 5.59 -1.54
CA ARG A 60 27.07 7.04 -1.32
C ARG A 60 28.22 7.73 -2.05
N GLY A 61 27.96 8.94 -2.52
CA GLY A 61 28.98 9.84 -3.08
C GLY A 61 29.34 9.59 -4.54
N VAL A 62 28.63 8.71 -5.26
CA VAL A 62 28.82 8.51 -6.70
C VAL A 62 27.89 9.46 -7.49
N PRO A 63 28.43 10.42 -8.26
CA PRO A 63 27.60 11.32 -9.05
C PRO A 63 26.99 10.58 -10.25
N ALA A 64 25.67 10.34 -10.22
CA ALA A 64 24.97 9.53 -11.21
C ALA A 64 25.16 10.03 -12.66
N GLN A 65 25.08 11.34 -12.90
CA GLN A 65 25.25 11.92 -14.24
C GLN A 65 26.65 11.65 -14.81
N ARG A 66 27.69 11.81 -13.98
CA ARG A 66 29.07 11.52 -14.38
C ARG A 66 29.29 10.03 -14.61
N PHE A 67 28.68 9.17 -13.80
CA PHE A 67 28.68 7.72 -14.00
C PHE A 67 28.10 7.36 -15.37
N TYR A 68 26.89 7.83 -15.69
CA TYR A 68 26.23 7.51 -16.97
C TYR A 68 26.95 8.11 -18.18
N ALA A 69 27.61 9.27 -18.05
CA ALA A 69 28.45 9.82 -19.12
C ALA A 69 29.63 8.90 -19.46
N ILE A 70 30.27 8.31 -18.45
CA ILE A 70 31.35 7.33 -18.67
C ILE A 70 30.79 6.02 -19.23
N VAL A 71 29.62 5.57 -18.80
CA VAL A 71 28.95 4.40 -19.39
C VAL A 71 28.64 4.66 -20.86
N ALA A 72 28.03 5.79 -21.22
CA ALA A 72 27.73 6.14 -22.60
C ALA A 72 29.01 6.13 -23.47
N ALA A 73 30.06 6.83 -23.04
CA ALA A 73 31.34 6.86 -23.72
C ALA A 73 31.98 5.47 -23.85
N HIS A 74 31.89 4.65 -22.81
CA HIS A 74 32.36 3.26 -22.81
C HIS A 74 31.64 2.40 -23.86
N PHE A 75 30.37 2.69 -24.12
CA PHE A 75 29.57 2.03 -25.13
C PHE A 75 29.61 2.67 -26.53
N GLY A 76 30.39 3.74 -26.71
CA GLY A 76 30.49 4.49 -27.96
C GLY A 76 29.24 5.34 -28.26
N LEU A 77 28.46 5.68 -27.24
CA LEU A 77 27.28 6.53 -27.35
C LEU A 77 27.62 7.96 -26.96
N GLU A 78 27.09 8.92 -27.71
CA GLU A 78 27.09 10.32 -27.29
C GLU A 78 26.24 10.47 -26.02
N PHE A 79 26.74 11.18 -25.01
CA PHE A 79 25.99 11.44 -23.78
C PHE A 79 25.18 12.73 -23.90
N ILE A 80 23.88 12.64 -23.67
CA ILE A 80 22.94 13.76 -23.70
C ILE A 80 22.32 13.96 -22.31
N ASP A 81 22.30 15.21 -21.87
CA ASP A 81 21.55 15.68 -20.71
C ASP A 81 20.13 16.06 -21.17
N LEU A 82 19.13 15.24 -20.83
CA LEU A 82 17.74 15.48 -21.27
C LEU A 82 17.08 16.64 -20.50
N VAL A 83 17.68 17.11 -19.40
CA VAL A 83 17.19 18.30 -18.70
C VAL A 83 17.51 19.55 -19.52
N GLN A 84 18.70 19.58 -20.14
CA GLN A 84 19.13 20.68 -21.01
C GLN A 84 18.62 20.53 -22.45
N GLN A 85 18.54 19.30 -22.96
CA GLN A 85 18.08 18.96 -24.31
C GLN A 85 16.87 18.02 -24.25
N PRO A 86 15.68 18.56 -23.96
CA PRO A 86 14.50 17.73 -23.69
C PRO A 86 14.05 16.90 -24.88
N PRO A 87 13.42 15.74 -24.64
CA PRO A 87 12.80 14.96 -25.70
C PRO A 87 11.60 15.70 -26.31
N ASP A 88 11.34 15.40 -27.58
CA ASP A 88 10.14 15.80 -28.29
C ASP A 88 8.92 15.06 -27.68
N PRO A 89 7.98 15.78 -27.03
CA PRO A 89 6.84 15.16 -26.37
C PRO A 89 5.93 14.40 -27.34
N GLU A 90 5.88 14.78 -28.63
CA GLU A 90 5.04 14.11 -29.63
C GLU A 90 5.51 12.69 -29.95
N LEU A 91 6.79 12.38 -29.65
CA LEU A 91 7.34 11.04 -29.84
C LEU A 91 7.00 10.09 -28.69
N LEU A 92 6.53 10.59 -27.54
CA LEU A 92 6.17 9.77 -26.39
C LEU A 92 4.80 9.11 -26.61
N THR A 93 4.81 7.81 -26.89
CA THR A 93 3.57 7.03 -27.03
C THR A 93 2.93 6.69 -25.68
N PRO A 94 1.65 7.06 -25.43
CA PRO A 94 0.93 6.78 -24.18
C PRO A 94 0.96 5.32 -23.71
N GLY A 95 0.90 4.37 -24.65
CA GLY A 95 0.89 2.93 -24.34
C GLY A 95 2.24 2.38 -23.86
N ASP A 96 3.33 3.10 -24.08
CA ASP A 96 4.69 2.61 -23.85
C ASP A 96 5.39 3.31 -22.68
N LEU A 97 4.72 4.24 -21.98
CA LEU A 97 5.31 5.00 -20.86
C LEU A 97 5.89 4.10 -19.76
N GLU A 98 5.20 3.00 -19.44
CA GLU A 98 5.68 2.02 -18.48
C GLU A 98 6.90 1.25 -19.03
N SER A 99 6.89 0.89 -20.32
CA SER A 99 8.03 0.26 -21.00
C SER A 99 9.25 1.18 -20.99
N TYR A 100 9.06 2.49 -21.22
CA TYR A 100 10.13 3.48 -21.17
C TYR A 100 10.78 3.56 -19.79
N ALA A 101 9.96 3.61 -18.74
CA ALA A 101 10.44 3.67 -17.35
C ALA A 101 11.15 2.37 -16.91
N GLN A 102 10.63 1.20 -17.30
CA GLN A 102 11.23 -0.09 -16.94
C GLN A 102 12.54 -0.36 -17.68
N ARG A 103 12.61 0.00 -18.96
CA ARG A 103 13.78 -0.24 -19.82
C ARG A 103 14.80 0.88 -19.76
N LEU A 104 14.48 1.98 -19.07
CA LEU A 104 15.29 3.20 -19.02
C LEU A 104 15.68 3.66 -20.44
N LEU A 105 14.66 3.84 -21.27
CA LEU A 105 14.75 4.22 -22.67
C LEU A 105 13.59 5.14 -23.02
N LEU A 106 13.81 6.21 -23.78
CA LEU A 106 12.71 6.99 -24.38
C LEU A 106 13.05 7.53 -25.78
N PRO A 107 12.04 7.78 -26.63
CA PRO A 107 12.20 8.57 -27.85
C PRO A 107 12.67 9.99 -27.56
N TRP A 108 13.81 10.39 -28.11
CA TRP A 108 14.39 11.72 -27.88
C TRP A 108 14.00 12.71 -28.97
N ARG A 109 14.42 12.48 -30.22
CA ARG A 109 14.11 13.36 -31.36
C ARG A 109 14.26 12.63 -32.69
N ARG A 110 13.87 13.29 -33.78
CA ARG A 110 14.21 12.87 -35.14
C ARG A 110 15.35 13.71 -35.70
N GLU A 111 16.36 13.05 -36.23
CA GLU A 111 17.50 13.66 -36.93
C GLU A 111 17.56 13.11 -38.34
N ASP A 112 17.52 13.98 -39.35
CA ASP A 112 17.51 13.58 -40.76
C ASP A 112 16.46 12.51 -41.10
N GLY A 113 15.30 12.57 -40.43
CA GLY A 113 14.20 11.61 -40.56
C GLY A 113 14.34 10.34 -39.71
N VAL A 114 15.50 10.07 -39.13
CA VAL A 114 15.80 8.89 -38.30
C VAL A 114 15.42 9.15 -36.85
N LEU A 115 14.76 8.18 -36.21
CA LEU A 115 14.41 8.28 -34.79
C LEU A 115 15.64 8.00 -33.92
N VAL A 116 15.92 8.91 -32.99
CA VAL A 116 16.99 8.78 -32.00
C VAL A 116 16.38 8.50 -30.64
N LEU A 117 16.85 7.44 -29.98
CA LEU A 117 16.40 7.00 -28.67
C LEU A 117 17.48 7.26 -27.62
N ALA A 118 17.08 7.83 -26.48
CA ALA A 118 17.97 8.00 -25.34
C ALA A 118 17.88 6.79 -24.40
N VAL A 119 19.02 6.21 -24.01
CA VAL A 119 19.10 5.01 -23.15
C VAL A 119 20.03 5.25 -21.97
N ALA A 120 19.65 4.81 -20.77
CA ALA A 120 20.54 4.88 -19.60
C ALA A 120 21.51 3.70 -19.53
N ASP A 121 20.99 2.49 -19.74
CA ASP A 121 21.76 1.25 -19.68
C ASP A 121 21.78 0.57 -21.06
N PRO A 122 22.92 0.60 -21.76
CA PRO A 122 23.14 -0.02 -23.07
C PRO A 122 23.06 -1.57 -23.08
N ASP A 123 21.89 -2.13 -22.76
CA ASP A 123 21.64 -3.57 -22.73
C ASP A 123 21.21 -4.10 -24.12
N PRO A 124 21.79 -5.21 -24.62
CA PRO A 124 21.35 -5.86 -25.86
C PRO A 124 19.84 -6.12 -25.95
N ALA A 125 19.19 -6.47 -24.84
CA ALA A 125 17.74 -6.70 -24.79
C ALA A 125 16.93 -5.40 -24.97
N VAL A 126 17.44 -4.27 -24.49
CA VAL A 126 16.82 -2.95 -24.69
C VAL A 126 16.93 -2.54 -26.16
N PHE A 127 18.08 -2.74 -26.78
CA PHE A 127 18.27 -2.47 -28.21
C PHE A 127 17.40 -3.36 -29.10
N ALA A 128 17.34 -4.65 -28.80
CA ALA A 128 16.49 -5.59 -29.54
C ALA A 128 15.01 -5.21 -29.44
N TRP A 129 14.54 -4.85 -28.24
CA TRP A 129 13.17 -4.37 -28.05
C TRP A 129 12.90 -3.10 -28.87
N ALA A 130 13.80 -2.12 -28.79
CA ALA A 130 13.59 -0.84 -29.46
C ALA A 130 13.54 -0.99 -31.00
N ARG A 131 14.40 -1.85 -31.57
CA ARG A 131 14.38 -2.15 -33.01
C ARG A 131 13.15 -2.95 -33.42
N ALA A 132 12.69 -3.88 -32.59
CA ALA A 132 11.45 -4.60 -32.84
C ALA A 132 10.22 -3.67 -32.79
N HIS A 133 10.25 -2.64 -31.94
CA HIS A 133 9.12 -1.72 -31.72
C HIS A 133 9.09 -0.56 -32.73
N TYR A 134 10.24 0.06 -33.03
CA TYR A 134 10.35 1.24 -33.91
C TYR A 134 10.92 0.97 -35.31
N GLY A 135 11.40 -0.26 -35.56
CA GLY A 135 12.12 -0.64 -36.78
C GLY A 135 13.64 -0.60 -36.63
N GLU A 136 14.35 -1.17 -37.61
CA GLU A 136 15.81 -1.32 -37.57
C GLU A 136 16.58 0.01 -37.75
N ASP A 137 15.97 1.02 -38.38
CA ASP A 137 16.59 2.33 -38.63
C ASP A 137 16.34 3.29 -37.46
N VAL A 138 16.81 2.90 -36.27
CA VAL A 138 16.85 3.75 -35.07
C VAL A 138 18.28 3.94 -34.59
N ARG A 139 18.58 5.15 -34.09
CA ARG A 139 19.87 5.51 -33.48
C ARG A 139 19.75 5.60 -31.96
N PHE A 140 20.87 5.49 -31.28
CA PHE A 140 20.92 5.52 -29.81
C PHE A 140 21.91 6.57 -29.31
N VAL A 141 21.50 7.28 -28.26
CA VAL A 141 22.36 8.14 -27.44
C VAL A 141 22.28 7.69 -25.98
N GLY A 142 23.34 7.92 -25.21
CA GLY A 142 23.38 7.63 -23.79
C GLY A 142 22.82 8.79 -22.97
N THR A 143 22.17 8.51 -21.86
CA THR A 143 21.71 9.55 -20.91
C THR A 143 21.73 8.99 -19.48
N ALA A 144 21.40 9.82 -18.48
CA ALA A 144 21.26 9.34 -17.12
C ALA A 144 19.88 8.71 -16.88
N LYS A 145 19.83 7.66 -16.05
CA LYS A 145 18.56 7.06 -15.58
C LYS A 145 17.59 8.10 -15.02
N PHE A 146 18.08 9.01 -14.19
CA PHE A 146 17.25 10.05 -13.57
C PHE A 146 16.71 11.04 -14.60
N ASP A 147 17.44 11.29 -15.69
CA ASP A 147 17.01 12.19 -16.76
C ASP A 147 15.81 11.60 -17.52
N ILE A 148 15.82 10.28 -17.78
CA ILE A 148 14.67 9.56 -18.37
C ILE A 148 13.45 9.63 -17.45
N ILE A 149 13.63 9.27 -16.18
CA ILE A 149 12.54 9.23 -15.20
C ILE A 149 11.97 10.64 -14.98
N TRP A 150 12.82 11.67 -14.95
CA TRP A 150 12.41 13.07 -14.88
C TRP A 150 11.67 13.53 -16.15
N SER A 151 12.16 13.15 -17.32
CA SER A 151 11.54 13.51 -18.62
C SER A 151 10.14 12.92 -18.73
N LEU A 152 9.95 11.64 -18.37
CA LEU A 152 8.62 11.01 -18.37
C LEU A 152 7.67 11.73 -17.41
N GLN A 153 8.13 12.08 -16.21
CA GLN A 153 7.32 12.85 -15.25
C GLN A 153 6.96 14.26 -15.73
N ARG A 154 7.77 14.85 -16.62
CA ARG A 154 7.57 16.22 -17.11
C ARG A 154 6.74 16.28 -18.39
N TYR A 155 6.89 15.31 -19.28
CA TYR A 155 6.33 15.35 -20.63
C TYR A 155 5.21 14.34 -20.86
N ALA A 156 4.99 13.40 -19.93
CA ALA A 156 3.86 12.46 -19.95
C ALA A 156 2.98 12.58 -18.71
N ASP A 157 3.04 13.72 -18.01
CA ASP A 157 2.38 13.95 -16.72
C ASP A 157 0.86 13.81 -16.81
N GLU A 158 0.23 14.34 -17.86
CA GLU A 158 -1.20 14.26 -18.11
C GLU A 158 -1.64 12.80 -18.25
N GLN A 159 -0.97 12.02 -19.10
CA GLN A 159 -1.32 10.62 -19.35
C GLN A 159 -1.05 9.73 -18.14
N LEU A 160 0.07 9.92 -17.44
CA LEU A 160 0.37 9.19 -16.21
C LEU A 160 -0.64 9.50 -15.11
N THR A 161 -1.07 10.76 -15.01
CA THR A 161 -2.10 11.19 -14.06
C THR A 161 -3.47 10.63 -14.44
N ASP A 162 -3.85 10.63 -15.72
CA ASP A 162 -5.09 10.03 -16.19
C ASP A 162 -5.13 8.53 -15.89
N ASN A 163 -4.05 7.80 -16.20
CA ASN A 163 -3.94 6.38 -15.86
C ASN A 163 -4.07 6.14 -14.36
N ALA A 164 -3.38 6.95 -13.53
CA ALA A 164 -3.42 6.82 -12.08
C ALA A 164 -4.83 7.04 -11.49
N LEU A 165 -5.65 7.87 -12.14
CA LEU A 165 -7.01 8.21 -11.72
C LEU A 165 -8.09 7.29 -12.30
N ASN A 166 -7.95 6.91 -13.57
CA ASN A 166 -9.06 6.40 -14.36
C ASN A 166 -8.90 4.94 -14.80
N LEU A 167 -7.72 4.31 -14.68
CA LEU A 167 -7.47 2.98 -15.21
C LEU A 167 -8.47 1.92 -14.69
N LEU A 168 -8.72 1.88 -13.37
CA LEU A 168 -9.69 0.96 -12.77
C LEU A 168 -11.12 1.32 -13.21
N ALA A 169 -11.48 2.60 -13.17
CA ALA A 169 -12.83 3.04 -13.48
C ALA A 169 -13.20 2.85 -14.96
N SER A 170 -12.24 2.94 -15.87
CA SER A 170 -12.46 2.76 -17.31
C SER A 170 -12.56 1.27 -17.69
N HIS A 171 -11.77 0.40 -17.08
CA HIS A 171 -11.73 -1.03 -17.42
C HIS A 171 -12.69 -1.88 -16.58
N ALA A 172 -12.91 -1.52 -15.32
CA ALA A 172 -13.75 -2.25 -14.38
C ALA A 172 -14.60 -1.31 -13.51
N PRO A 173 -15.55 -0.56 -14.10
CA PRO A 173 -16.33 0.47 -13.40
C PRO A 173 -17.12 -0.06 -12.20
N THR A 174 -17.52 -1.33 -12.23
CA THR A 174 -18.22 -1.99 -11.11
C THR A 174 -17.38 -2.10 -9.85
N TYR A 175 -16.06 -2.05 -9.97
CA TYR A 175 -15.11 -2.11 -8.87
C TYR A 175 -14.60 -0.74 -8.40
N SER A 176 -14.80 0.33 -9.16
CA SER A 176 -14.37 1.67 -8.72
C SER A 176 -15.44 2.35 -7.87
N ALA A 177 -15.01 2.95 -6.78
CA ALA A 177 -15.81 3.74 -5.88
C ALA A 177 -16.06 5.17 -6.40
N ARG A 178 -15.56 5.53 -7.59
CA ARG A 178 -15.88 6.79 -8.30
C ARG A 178 -17.38 7.07 -8.36
N GLN A 179 -18.20 6.01 -8.44
CA GLN A 179 -19.65 6.10 -8.26
C GLN A 179 -20.08 5.44 -6.95
N VAL A 180 -20.07 6.16 -5.82
CA VAL A 180 -20.35 5.57 -4.48
C VAL A 180 -21.61 4.67 -4.45
N VAL A 181 -22.76 5.18 -4.93
CA VAL A 181 -24.02 4.42 -5.00
C VAL A 181 -24.57 4.45 -6.42
N THR A 182 -24.79 3.26 -7.00
CA THR A 182 -25.36 3.12 -8.34
C THR A 182 -26.87 3.41 -8.36
N ARG A 183 -27.45 3.66 -9.54
CA ARG A 183 -28.89 3.88 -9.68
C ARG A 183 -29.72 2.68 -9.19
N GLY A 184 -29.28 1.45 -9.50
CA GLY A 184 -29.94 0.23 -9.03
C GLY A 184 -29.90 0.07 -7.51
N GLN A 185 -28.76 0.40 -6.89
CA GLN A 185 -28.66 0.43 -5.43
C GLN A 185 -29.55 1.50 -4.80
N LYS A 186 -29.59 2.72 -5.37
CA LYS A 186 -30.52 3.77 -4.89
C LYS A 186 -31.96 3.30 -4.91
N PHE A 187 -32.40 2.71 -6.04
CA PHE A 187 -33.75 2.14 -6.14
C PHE A 187 -34.00 1.06 -5.08
N THR A 188 -33.06 0.13 -4.91
CA THR A 188 -33.16 -0.95 -3.93
C THR A 188 -33.24 -0.41 -2.50
N LEU A 189 -32.40 0.55 -2.14
CA LEU A 189 -32.39 1.18 -0.82
C LEU A 189 -33.70 1.95 -0.57
N TRP A 190 -34.21 2.69 -1.55
CA TRP A 190 -35.50 3.38 -1.44
C TRP A 190 -36.68 2.42 -1.36
N ALA A 191 -36.65 1.31 -2.09
CA ALA A 191 -37.67 0.27 -2.01
C ALA A 191 -37.69 -0.40 -0.62
N ILE A 192 -36.52 -0.75 -0.08
CA ILE A 192 -36.39 -1.28 1.29
C ILE A 192 -36.90 -0.26 2.31
N ALA A 193 -36.53 1.02 2.17
CA ALA A 193 -36.99 2.08 3.06
C ALA A 193 -38.52 2.26 2.99
N ALA A 194 -39.09 2.27 1.78
CA ALA A 194 -40.53 2.39 1.57
C ALA A 194 -41.30 1.20 2.19
N VAL A 195 -40.83 -0.04 1.95
CA VAL A 195 -41.40 -1.25 2.57
C VAL A 195 -41.32 -1.17 4.09
N MET A 196 -40.19 -0.71 4.64
CA MET A 196 -40.01 -0.56 6.08
C MET A 196 -40.97 0.49 6.67
N VAL A 197 -41.13 1.64 6.03
CA VAL A 197 -42.07 2.69 6.45
C VAL A 197 -43.51 2.18 6.38
N ILE A 198 -43.91 1.52 5.27
CA ILE A 198 -45.24 0.92 5.13
C ILE A 198 -45.48 -0.11 6.22
N ALA A 199 -44.51 -0.99 6.49
CA ALA A 199 -44.61 -1.98 7.56
C ALA A 199 -44.71 -1.34 8.94
N MET A 200 -43.98 -0.25 9.22
CA MET A 200 -44.06 0.48 10.48
C MET A 200 -45.39 1.21 10.67
N VAL A 201 -46.01 1.71 9.59
CA VAL A 201 -47.32 2.38 9.66
C VAL A 201 -48.46 1.36 9.82
N LEU A 202 -48.45 0.28 9.04
CA LEU A 202 -49.52 -0.71 9.05
C LEU A 202 -49.40 -1.72 10.22
N PHE A 203 -48.17 -2.08 10.59
CA PHE A 203 -47.87 -3.14 11.57
C PHE A 203 -46.69 -2.74 12.50
N PRO A 204 -46.81 -1.65 13.29
CA PRO A 204 -45.69 -1.08 14.03
C PRO A 204 -44.99 -2.07 14.98
N VAL A 205 -45.76 -2.90 15.70
CA VAL A 205 -45.20 -3.87 16.65
C VAL A 205 -44.48 -5.03 15.92
N PRO A 206 -45.13 -5.78 15.01
CA PRO A 206 -44.43 -6.81 14.24
C PRO A 206 -43.23 -6.30 13.45
N ALA A 207 -43.32 -5.10 12.86
CA ALA A 207 -42.23 -4.50 12.11
C ALA A 207 -41.01 -4.23 13.00
N LEU A 208 -41.21 -3.62 14.18
CA LEU A 208 -40.12 -3.36 15.13
C LEU A 208 -39.53 -4.66 15.70
N ILE A 209 -40.35 -5.66 16.01
CA ILE A 209 -39.86 -6.98 16.43
C ILE A 209 -39.00 -7.57 15.30
N THR A 210 -39.45 -7.53 14.05
CA THR A 210 -38.70 -8.06 12.90
C THR A 210 -37.35 -7.38 12.73
N VAL A 211 -37.31 -6.03 12.80
CA VAL A 211 -36.04 -5.28 12.74
C VAL A 211 -35.11 -5.70 13.87
N ASN A 212 -35.62 -5.81 15.10
CA ASN A 212 -34.84 -6.22 16.26
C ASN A 212 -34.29 -7.65 16.12
N VAL A 213 -35.08 -8.58 15.58
CA VAL A 213 -34.62 -9.94 15.26
C VAL A 213 -33.48 -9.90 14.23
N LEU A 214 -33.62 -9.14 13.15
CA LEU A 214 -32.56 -9.03 12.14
C LEU A 214 -31.27 -8.43 12.71
N VAL A 215 -31.38 -7.38 13.53
CA VAL A 215 -30.24 -6.77 14.23
C VAL A 215 -29.59 -7.77 15.20
N ALA A 216 -30.39 -8.47 16.01
CA ALA A 216 -29.89 -9.44 16.98
C ALA A 216 -29.18 -10.62 16.29
N LEU A 217 -29.74 -11.15 15.18
CA LEU A 217 -29.11 -12.20 14.39
C LEU A 217 -27.83 -11.72 13.72
N GLY A 218 -27.80 -10.50 13.17
CA GLY A 218 -26.60 -9.91 12.56
C GLY A 218 -25.48 -9.70 13.59
N PHE A 219 -25.83 -9.25 14.80
CA PHE A 219 -24.89 -9.09 15.90
C PHE A 219 -24.36 -10.44 16.38
N LEU A 220 -25.24 -11.42 16.53
CA LEU A 220 -24.85 -12.78 16.92
C LEU A 220 -23.93 -13.43 15.87
N ALA A 221 -24.21 -13.23 14.58
CA ALA A 221 -23.36 -13.73 13.50
C ALA A 221 -21.99 -13.03 13.46
N THR A 222 -21.96 -11.71 13.68
CA THR A 222 -20.70 -10.94 13.77
C THR A 222 -19.87 -11.40 14.97
N PHE A 223 -20.50 -11.55 16.14
CA PHE A 223 -19.88 -12.10 17.33
C PHE A 223 -19.35 -13.53 17.08
N GLY A 224 -20.17 -14.40 16.49
CA GLY A 224 -19.80 -15.77 16.16
C GLY A 224 -18.60 -15.84 15.21
N LEU A 225 -18.56 -14.99 14.17
CA LEU A 225 -17.41 -14.89 13.29
C LEU A 225 -16.16 -14.47 14.07
N LYS A 226 -16.22 -13.40 14.89
CA LYS A 226 -15.06 -12.94 15.67
C LYS A 226 -14.57 -14.02 16.64
N LEU A 227 -15.47 -14.77 17.25
CA LEU A 227 -15.13 -15.92 18.10
C LEU A 227 -14.40 -17.01 17.33
N LEU A 228 -14.89 -17.39 16.14
CA LEU A 228 -14.21 -18.32 15.27
C LEU A 228 -12.81 -17.82 14.86
N LEU A 229 -12.68 -16.53 14.53
CA LEU A 229 -11.41 -15.96 14.14
C LEU A 229 -10.37 -15.99 15.26
N VAL A 230 -10.75 -15.64 16.50
CA VAL A 230 -9.83 -15.77 17.65
C VAL A 230 -9.46 -17.24 17.90
N TRP A 231 -10.44 -18.15 17.81
CA TRP A 231 -10.21 -19.57 18.00
C TRP A 231 -9.20 -20.15 17.01
N PHE A 232 -9.33 -19.83 15.72
CA PHE A 232 -8.37 -20.27 14.71
C PHE A 232 -7.05 -19.50 14.79
N GLY A 233 -7.08 -18.18 14.94
CA GLY A 233 -5.89 -17.32 14.98
C GLY A 233 -4.98 -17.57 16.19
N SER A 234 -5.50 -18.12 17.28
CA SER A 234 -4.69 -18.53 18.44
C SER A 234 -3.81 -19.76 18.20
N ARG A 235 -4.01 -20.51 17.09
CA ARG A 235 -3.25 -21.73 16.82
C ARG A 235 -1.86 -21.41 16.27
N HIS A 236 -0.82 -21.94 16.93
CA HIS A 236 0.59 -21.67 16.59
C HIS A 236 0.96 -21.98 15.13
N ARG A 237 0.39 -23.04 14.52
CA ARG A 237 0.62 -23.39 13.11
C ARG A 237 0.08 -22.37 12.09
N ILE A 238 -0.86 -21.54 12.51
CA ILE A 238 -1.44 -20.45 11.69
C ILE A 238 -0.62 -19.17 11.89
N ASP A 239 0.04 -19.06 13.04
CA ASP A 239 0.80 -17.90 13.47
C ASP A 239 2.20 -17.84 12.82
N ILE A 240 2.98 -18.92 12.86
CA ILE A 240 4.34 -18.93 12.29
C ILE A 240 4.33 -19.55 10.90
N LYS A 241 4.81 -18.80 9.90
CA LYS A 241 4.91 -19.26 8.50
C LYS A 241 6.32 -19.37 7.96
N VAL A 242 7.19 -18.48 8.42
CA VAL A 242 8.58 -18.43 8.00
C VAL A 242 9.44 -18.48 9.25
N THR A 243 10.37 -19.43 9.29
CA THR A 243 11.31 -19.59 10.39
C THR A 243 12.59 -18.78 10.13
N GLU A 244 13.36 -18.53 11.18
CA GLU A 244 14.68 -17.87 11.07
C GLU A 244 15.62 -18.64 10.14
N ASP A 245 15.63 -19.97 10.25
CA ASP A 245 16.48 -20.83 9.41
C ASP A 245 16.18 -20.68 7.92
N GLU A 246 14.91 -20.47 7.57
CA GLU A 246 14.49 -20.28 6.19
C GLU A 246 14.89 -18.92 5.63
N VAL A 247 14.87 -17.88 6.47
CA VAL A 247 15.40 -16.56 6.13
C VAL A 247 16.91 -16.63 5.94
N ALA A 248 17.62 -17.30 6.85
CA ALA A 248 19.07 -17.48 6.81
C ALA A 248 19.53 -18.35 5.62
N ALA A 249 18.68 -19.25 5.14
CA ALA A 249 18.95 -20.08 3.96
C ALA A 249 18.82 -19.32 2.62
N LEU A 250 18.19 -18.13 2.61
CA LEU A 250 18.11 -17.31 1.40
C LEU A 250 19.50 -16.77 1.04
N ARG A 251 19.84 -16.86 -0.24
CA ARG A 251 21.11 -16.36 -0.75
C ARG A 251 20.88 -15.03 -1.44
N ASP A 252 21.69 -14.03 -1.13
CA ASP A 252 21.51 -12.68 -1.69
C ASP A 252 21.54 -12.65 -3.23
N ASP A 253 22.22 -13.61 -3.87
CA ASP A 253 22.30 -13.77 -5.33
C ASP A 253 20.96 -14.14 -5.98
N ASP A 254 20.08 -14.84 -5.24
CA ASP A 254 18.80 -15.36 -5.71
C ASP A 254 17.61 -14.44 -5.44
N LEU A 255 17.82 -13.38 -4.67
CA LEU A 255 16.75 -12.44 -4.31
C LEU A 255 16.31 -11.60 -5.52
N PRO A 256 15.01 -11.30 -5.68
CA PRO A 256 14.51 -10.47 -6.77
C PRO A 256 14.77 -8.97 -6.55
N VAL A 257 14.56 -8.15 -7.58
CA VAL A 257 14.44 -6.70 -7.38
C VAL A 257 13.15 -6.41 -6.62
N TYR A 258 13.20 -5.53 -5.63
CA TYR A 258 12.11 -5.19 -4.74
C TYR A 258 11.80 -3.69 -4.81
N THR A 259 10.61 -3.32 -5.29
CA THR A 259 10.16 -1.93 -5.28
C THR A 259 9.54 -1.58 -3.93
N VAL A 260 9.97 -0.46 -3.34
CA VAL A 260 9.39 0.10 -2.12
C VAL A 260 8.79 1.45 -2.47
N LEU A 261 7.47 1.58 -2.42
CA LEU A 261 6.78 2.87 -2.57
C LEU A 261 6.65 3.53 -1.21
N VAL A 262 7.09 4.78 -1.10
CA VAL A 262 6.93 5.58 0.12
C VAL A 262 6.21 6.89 -0.21
N PRO A 263 4.87 6.92 -0.12
CA PRO A 263 4.10 8.14 -0.27
C PRO A 263 4.26 9.04 0.95
N MET A 264 4.51 10.32 0.71
CA MET A 264 4.68 11.32 1.76
C MET A 264 4.15 12.68 1.30
N TYR A 265 3.54 13.43 2.24
CA TYR A 265 2.99 14.75 1.94
C TYR A 265 3.06 15.67 3.15
N LYS A 266 3.82 16.75 3.06
CA LYS A 266 4.04 17.79 4.06
C LYS A 266 4.68 17.28 5.36
N GLU A 267 5.69 16.42 5.23
CA GLU A 267 6.38 15.75 6.34
C GLU A 267 7.92 15.72 6.15
N PRO A 268 8.59 16.87 5.86
CA PRO A 268 10.03 16.92 5.62
C PRO A 268 10.86 16.37 6.80
N GLU A 269 10.31 16.57 8.00
CA GLU A 269 10.73 16.09 9.31
C GLU A 269 11.07 14.59 9.37
N VAL A 270 10.36 13.76 8.60
CA VAL A 270 10.39 12.29 8.71
C VAL A 270 11.41 11.66 7.76
N LEU A 271 11.85 12.39 6.73
CA LEU A 271 12.77 11.89 5.70
C LEU A 271 14.05 11.23 6.24
N PRO A 272 14.79 11.82 7.21
CA PRO A 272 16.00 11.19 7.73
C PRO A 272 15.72 9.86 8.42
N ILE A 273 14.62 9.80 9.21
CA ILE A 273 14.19 8.59 9.92
C ILE A 273 13.86 7.49 8.92
N LEU A 274 13.04 7.83 7.91
CA LEU A 274 12.66 6.93 6.83
C LEU A 274 13.89 6.39 6.09
N ALA A 275 14.79 7.28 5.66
CA ALA A 275 15.97 6.88 4.90
C ALA A 275 16.86 5.93 5.72
N ASN A 276 17.03 6.18 7.03
CA ASN A 276 17.80 5.30 7.90
C ASN A 276 17.09 3.96 8.16
N ALA A 277 15.75 3.96 8.28
CA ALA A 277 14.97 2.73 8.42
C ALA A 277 15.11 1.83 7.16
N LEU A 278 14.99 2.41 5.96
CA LEU A 278 15.12 1.66 4.71
C LEU A 278 16.55 1.15 4.46
N ARG A 279 17.58 1.87 4.91
CA ARG A 279 18.98 1.39 4.87
C ARG A 279 19.24 0.22 5.81
N LYS A 280 18.44 0.07 6.87
CA LYS A 280 18.57 -1.02 7.86
C LYS A 280 17.88 -2.31 7.43
N LEU A 281 17.15 -2.31 6.31
CA LEU A 281 16.59 -3.52 5.74
C LEU A 281 17.73 -4.48 5.34
N ASP A 282 17.65 -5.71 5.80
CA ASP A 282 18.53 -6.81 5.40
C ASP A 282 18.14 -7.29 3.99
N TYR A 283 18.52 -6.49 3.00
CA TYR A 283 18.32 -6.78 1.59
C TYR A 283 19.46 -6.18 0.75
N PRO A 284 19.88 -6.83 -0.36
CA PRO A 284 20.89 -6.26 -1.25
C PRO A 284 20.46 -4.88 -1.77
N ILE A 285 21.21 -3.82 -1.42
CA ILE A 285 20.85 -2.44 -1.78
C ILE A 285 20.72 -2.26 -3.29
N SER A 286 21.57 -2.93 -4.08
CA SER A 286 21.49 -2.93 -5.56
C SER A 286 20.18 -3.52 -6.12
N LYS A 287 19.43 -4.28 -5.30
CA LYS A 287 18.14 -4.87 -5.66
C LYS A 287 16.96 -4.13 -5.01
N LEU A 288 17.19 -3.05 -4.27
CA LEU A 288 16.15 -2.18 -3.77
C LEU A 288 15.84 -1.08 -4.79
N ASP A 289 14.56 -0.88 -5.06
CA ASP A 289 14.03 0.16 -5.94
C ASP A 289 13.09 1.05 -5.12
N VAL A 290 13.63 2.04 -4.43
CA VAL A 290 12.86 2.89 -3.51
C VAL A 290 12.31 4.10 -4.26
N LYS A 291 10.99 4.27 -4.26
CA LYS A 291 10.30 5.42 -4.83
C LYS A 291 9.79 6.32 -3.71
N LEU A 292 10.40 7.50 -3.55
CA LEU A 292 9.87 8.56 -2.71
C LEU A 292 8.78 9.30 -3.49
N VAL A 293 7.53 9.05 -3.15
CA VAL A 293 6.37 9.54 -3.89
C VAL A 293 5.87 10.83 -3.22
N LEU A 294 6.18 11.97 -3.84
CA LEU A 294 5.94 13.31 -3.29
C LEU A 294 4.95 14.06 -4.15
N GLU A 295 3.95 14.72 -3.56
CA GLU A 295 3.09 15.63 -4.33
C GLU A 295 3.92 16.83 -4.84
N ALA A 296 3.73 17.23 -6.10
CA ALA A 296 4.55 18.25 -6.74
C ALA A 296 4.44 19.64 -6.10
N ASP A 297 3.38 19.89 -5.31
CA ASP A 297 3.17 21.12 -4.56
C ASP A 297 3.78 21.10 -3.15
N ASP A 298 4.48 20.03 -2.77
CA ASP A 298 5.17 19.87 -1.49
C ASP A 298 6.65 20.26 -1.59
N PHE A 299 6.88 21.55 -1.82
CA PHE A 299 8.23 22.09 -2.05
C PHE A 299 9.19 21.82 -0.89
N ASP A 300 8.73 21.96 0.35
CA ASP A 300 9.57 21.79 1.55
C ASP A 300 10.13 20.37 1.65
N THR A 301 9.28 19.37 1.42
CA THR A 301 9.65 17.96 1.47
C THR A 301 10.55 17.57 0.29
N ILE A 302 10.26 18.09 -0.91
CA ILE A 302 11.11 17.86 -2.09
C ILE A 302 12.51 18.45 -1.88
N GLU A 303 12.62 19.67 -1.35
CA GLU A 303 13.90 20.30 -1.07
C GLU A 303 14.66 19.59 0.06
N ALA A 304 13.96 19.12 1.10
CA ALA A 304 14.56 18.30 2.15
C ALA A 304 15.15 17.00 1.57
N ALA A 305 14.41 16.30 0.70
CA ALA A 305 14.88 15.06 0.07
C ALA A 305 16.12 15.29 -0.82
N LYS A 306 16.16 16.40 -1.58
CA LYS A 306 17.34 16.78 -2.39
C LYS A 306 18.57 17.08 -1.54
N LYS A 307 18.39 17.80 -0.42
CA LYS A 307 19.49 18.18 0.48
C LYS A 307 20.09 17.00 1.23
N LEU A 308 19.30 15.95 1.45
CA LEU A 308 19.74 14.75 2.17
C LEU A 308 20.80 13.92 1.43
N GLY A 309 21.04 14.19 0.13
CA GLY A 309 22.10 13.52 -0.63
C GLY A 309 21.88 12.01 -0.75
N LEU A 310 20.62 11.61 -0.97
CA LEU A 310 20.21 10.22 -1.04
C LEU A 310 20.96 9.42 -2.12
N GLU A 311 21.19 8.15 -1.83
CA GLU A 311 21.80 7.18 -2.74
C GLU A 311 20.93 6.94 -3.99
N ALA A 312 21.51 6.45 -5.08
CA ALA A 312 20.79 6.37 -6.35
C ALA A 312 19.68 5.29 -6.42
N PHE A 313 19.54 4.48 -5.37
CA PHE A 313 18.42 3.56 -5.22
C PHE A 313 17.14 4.26 -4.70
N PHE A 314 17.26 5.50 -4.23
CA PHE A 314 16.13 6.40 -3.97
C PHE A 314 15.80 7.22 -5.22
N GLU A 315 14.55 7.14 -5.66
CA GLU A 315 14.02 7.91 -6.79
C GLU A 315 12.89 8.80 -6.31
N ILE A 316 13.00 10.11 -6.55
CA ILE A 316 11.93 11.05 -6.28
C ILE A 316 10.93 11.01 -7.44
N ILE A 317 9.70 10.61 -7.15
CA ILE A 317 8.56 10.65 -8.05
C ILE A 317 7.66 11.80 -7.63
N ARG A 318 7.59 12.85 -8.45
CA ARG A 318 6.73 14.01 -8.24
C ARG A 318 5.38 13.77 -8.89
N VAL A 319 4.36 13.66 -8.05
CA VAL A 319 2.99 13.43 -8.47
C VAL A 319 2.32 14.77 -8.81
N PRO A 320 1.84 14.98 -10.04
CA PRO A 320 1.18 16.23 -10.43
C PRO A 320 -0.08 16.53 -9.60
N PRO A 321 -0.41 17.81 -9.37
CA PRO A 321 -1.64 18.17 -8.66
C PRO A 321 -2.88 17.72 -9.44
N SER A 322 -3.72 16.89 -8.83
CA SER A 322 -5.01 16.50 -9.38
C SER A 322 -5.96 16.03 -8.28
N GLN A 323 -7.24 15.84 -8.62
CA GLN A 323 -8.27 15.41 -7.68
C GLN A 323 -8.84 14.03 -8.06
N PRO A 324 -9.07 13.14 -7.08
CA PRO A 324 -8.81 13.33 -5.65
C PRO A 324 -7.31 13.27 -5.32
N LYS A 325 -6.86 14.10 -4.37
CA LYS A 325 -5.49 14.04 -3.82
C LYS A 325 -5.44 12.98 -2.71
N THR A 326 -5.03 11.76 -3.06
CA THR A 326 -5.06 10.58 -2.17
C THR A 326 -3.80 9.72 -2.31
N LYS A 327 -3.46 8.97 -1.25
CA LYS A 327 -2.39 7.96 -1.23
C LYS A 327 -2.49 6.95 -2.40
N PRO A 328 -3.66 6.33 -2.69
CA PRO A 328 -3.79 5.42 -3.82
C PRO A 328 -3.45 6.05 -5.18
N LYS A 329 -3.88 7.30 -5.43
CA LYS A 329 -3.55 8.03 -6.66
C LYS A 329 -2.04 8.23 -6.81
N ALA A 330 -1.38 8.65 -5.73
CA ALA A 330 0.08 8.82 -5.71
C ALA A 330 0.79 7.48 -5.98
N CYS A 331 0.36 6.40 -5.33
CA CYS A 331 0.92 5.06 -5.53
C CYS A 331 0.70 4.54 -6.95
N ASN A 332 -0.48 4.73 -7.53
CA ASN A 332 -0.78 4.36 -8.92
C ASN A 332 0.12 5.13 -9.91
N TYR A 333 0.35 6.42 -9.68
CA TYR A 333 1.27 7.21 -10.51
C TYR A 333 2.71 6.66 -10.43
N ALA A 334 3.18 6.36 -9.21
CA ALA A 334 4.51 5.80 -8.99
C ALA A 334 4.69 4.37 -9.52
N LEU A 335 3.60 3.60 -9.64
CA LEU A 335 3.60 2.22 -10.14
C LEU A 335 4.16 2.09 -11.57
N HIS A 336 4.01 3.14 -12.39
CA HIS A 336 4.57 3.21 -13.74
C HIS A 336 6.11 3.16 -13.75
N PHE A 337 6.75 3.56 -12.64
CA PHE A 337 8.20 3.59 -12.49
C PHE A 337 8.75 2.39 -11.71
N ALA A 338 7.89 1.51 -11.20
CA ALA A 338 8.28 0.33 -10.42
C ALA A 338 8.98 -0.72 -11.30
N ARG A 339 10.16 -1.20 -10.85
CA ARG A 339 10.99 -2.17 -11.57
C ARG A 339 11.09 -3.55 -10.91
N GLY A 340 10.61 -3.69 -9.67
CA GLY A 340 10.70 -4.92 -8.90
C GLY A 340 9.84 -6.06 -9.44
N GLU A 341 10.20 -7.29 -9.09
CA GLU A 341 9.27 -8.43 -9.21
C GLU A 341 8.21 -8.34 -8.10
N LEU A 342 8.64 -7.86 -6.94
CA LEU A 342 7.80 -7.62 -5.76
C LEU A 342 7.72 -6.12 -5.47
N LEU A 343 6.58 -5.69 -4.93
CA LEU A 343 6.34 -4.31 -4.53
C LEU A 343 5.77 -4.25 -3.12
N THR A 344 6.24 -3.32 -2.30
CA THR A 344 5.61 -2.99 -1.01
C THR A 344 5.35 -1.49 -0.91
N ILE A 345 4.43 -1.13 -0.03
CA ILE A 345 4.20 0.25 0.40
C ILE A 345 4.62 0.36 1.86
N TYR A 346 5.39 1.39 2.18
CA TYR A 346 5.62 1.84 3.55
C TYR A 346 5.16 3.29 3.70
N ASP A 347 4.49 3.60 4.81
CA ASP A 347 4.27 4.99 5.22
C ASP A 347 5.58 5.59 5.75
N ALA A 348 5.67 6.92 5.78
CA ALA A 348 6.94 7.61 6.06
C ALA A 348 7.47 7.30 7.48
N GLU A 349 6.57 7.07 8.45
CA GLU A 349 6.89 6.75 9.83
C GLU A 349 7.12 5.25 10.12
N ASP A 350 6.92 4.39 9.12
CA ASP A 350 6.96 2.94 9.30
C ASP A 350 8.35 2.44 9.67
N LYS A 351 8.38 1.49 10.60
CA LYS A 351 9.58 0.78 11.03
C LYS A 351 9.40 -0.72 10.82
N PRO A 352 9.58 -1.22 9.59
CA PRO A 352 9.58 -2.65 9.34
C PRO A 352 10.75 -3.32 10.07
N GLU A 353 10.54 -4.56 10.53
CA GLU A 353 11.66 -5.40 10.97
C GLU A 353 12.70 -5.55 9.85
N PRO A 354 14.01 -5.54 10.17
CA PRO A 354 15.08 -5.54 9.16
C PRO A 354 14.97 -6.64 8.10
N ASP A 355 14.56 -7.85 8.49
CA ASP A 355 14.52 -9.02 7.61
C ASP A 355 13.15 -9.22 6.94
N GLN A 356 12.21 -8.27 7.08
CA GLN A 356 10.84 -8.40 6.60
C GLN A 356 10.77 -8.72 5.10
N LEU A 357 11.59 -8.07 4.26
CA LEU A 357 11.60 -8.33 2.82
C LEU A 357 12.04 -9.77 2.50
N LYS A 358 13.07 -10.28 3.20
CA LYS A 358 13.52 -11.67 3.06
C LYS A 358 12.45 -12.66 3.53
N ARG A 359 11.80 -12.40 4.67
CA ARG A 359 10.67 -13.21 5.16
C ARG A 359 9.54 -13.29 4.13
N VAL A 360 9.22 -12.17 3.51
CA VAL A 360 8.18 -12.12 2.45
C VAL A 360 8.60 -12.90 1.21
N VAL A 361 9.85 -12.79 0.77
CA VAL A 361 10.37 -13.61 -0.35
C VAL A 361 10.26 -15.10 -0.03
N ALA A 362 10.69 -15.53 1.16
CA ALA A 362 10.54 -16.91 1.61
C ALA A 362 9.07 -17.35 1.62
N ALA A 363 8.17 -16.50 2.11
CA ALA A 363 6.74 -16.79 2.14
C ALA A 363 6.13 -16.92 0.73
N PHE A 364 6.51 -16.07 -0.24
CA PHE A 364 6.07 -16.20 -1.63
C PHE A 364 6.61 -17.45 -2.32
N ARG A 365 7.85 -17.85 -2.02
CA ARG A 365 8.46 -19.08 -2.57
C ARG A 365 7.77 -20.35 -2.08
N LYS A 366 7.23 -20.33 -0.85
CA LYS A 366 6.44 -21.44 -0.28
C LYS A 366 4.98 -21.44 -0.71
N ALA A 367 4.44 -20.26 -1.01
CA ALA A 367 3.04 -20.10 -1.34
C ALA A 367 2.70 -20.67 -2.72
N ASP A 368 1.45 -21.06 -2.90
CA ASP A 368 0.92 -21.39 -4.22
C ASP A 368 0.94 -20.14 -5.13
N LYS A 369 0.93 -20.36 -6.45
CA LYS A 369 1.00 -19.28 -7.45
C LYS A 369 -0.19 -18.32 -7.42
N ASP A 370 -1.31 -18.71 -6.81
CA ASP A 370 -2.50 -17.88 -6.65
C ASP A 370 -2.36 -16.86 -5.50
N VAL A 371 -1.30 -16.92 -4.68
CA VAL A 371 -1.04 -15.91 -3.66
C VAL A 371 -0.41 -14.68 -4.30
N ALA A 372 -1.19 -13.59 -4.34
CA ALA A 372 -0.83 -12.33 -4.98
C ALA A 372 -0.26 -11.30 -4.01
N CYS A 373 -0.67 -11.37 -2.74
CA CYS A 373 -0.29 -10.41 -1.71
C CYS A 373 0.06 -11.12 -0.41
N ILE A 374 1.09 -10.61 0.28
CA ILE A 374 1.47 -10.98 1.64
C ILE A 374 1.38 -9.74 2.51
N GLN A 375 0.56 -9.80 3.55
CA GLN A 375 0.41 -8.76 4.57
C GLN A 375 1.39 -9.03 5.71
N ALA A 376 2.28 -8.08 6.02
CA ALA A 376 3.00 -8.11 7.29
C ALA A 376 2.12 -7.57 8.42
N ARG A 377 2.43 -7.92 9.66
CA ARG A 377 1.68 -7.48 10.84
C ARG A 377 2.01 -6.05 11.16
N LEU A 378 1.06 -5.31 11.71
CA LEU A 378 1.27 -3.95 12.15
C LEU A 378 1.10 -3.87 13.67
N ASN A 379 1.94 -3.08 14.33
CA ASN A 379 1.79 -2.73 15.74
C ASN A 379 2.44 -1.37 16.02
N TYR A 380 2.45 -0.91 17.27
CA TYR A 380 2.87 0.45 17.60
C TYR A 380 4.11 0.51 18.47
N TYR A 381 5.03 1.43 18.17
CA TYR A 381 6.23 1.63 18.97
C TYR A 381 5.99 2.50 20.22
N ASN A 382 4.92 3.30 20.26
CA ASN A 382 4.55 4.17 21.38
C ASN A 382 3.39 3.60 22.23
N ALA A 383 3.31 2.27 22.36
CA ALA A 383 2.23 1.56 23.03
C ALA A 383 1.91 2.09 24.45
N ASP A 384 2.93 2.47 25.22
CA ASP A 384 2.80 2.88 26.62
C ASP A 384 2.52 4.38 26.83
N GLU A 385 2.43 5.19 25.78
CA GLU A 385 2.40 6.65 25.89
C GLU A 385 1.15 7.19 26.61
N ASN A 386 -0.05 6.73 26.25
CA ASN A 386 -1.28 7.10 26.96
C ASN A 386 -2.39 6.02 26.84
N TRP A 387 -3.57 6.29 27.39
CA TRP A 387 -4.68 5.33 27.35
C TRP A 387 -5.06 4.93 25.90
N LEU A 388 -5.04 5.90 24.98
CA LEU A 388 -5.43 5.70 23.59
C LEU A 388 -4.44 4.82 22.82
N THR A 389 -3.13 5.04 23.02
CA THR A 389 -2.08 4.22 22.39
C THR A 389 -2.13 2.77 22.87
N ARG A 390 -2.48 2.54 24.15
CA ARG A 390 -2.71 1.20 24.70
C ARG A 390 -3.90 0.50 24.04
N MET A 391 -5.02 1.22 23.85
CA MET A 391 -6.20 0.66 23.15
C MET A 391 -5.87 0.29 21.70
N PHE A 392 -5.15 1.17 21.00
CA PHE A 392 -4.67 0.92 19.64
C PHE A 392 -3.82 -0.34 19.54
N THR A 393 -2.85 -0.47 20.45
CA THR A 393 -1.92 -1.61 20.51
C THR A 393 -2.66 -2.94 20.70
N LEU A 394 -3.62 -2.98 21.64
CA LEU A 394 -4.41 -4.19 21.89
C LEU A 394 -5.31 -4.54 20.70
N GLU A 395 -5.93 -3.53 20.08
CA GLU A 395 -6.78 -3.73 18.91
C GLU A 395 -5.99 -4.21 17.67
N TYR A 396 -4.82 -3.63 17.40
CA TYR A 396 -3.95 -4.05 16.30
C TYR A 396 -3.41 -5.46 16.53
N THR A 397 -3.09 -5.81 17.77
CA THR A 397 -2.70 -7.18 18.12
C THR A 397 -3.85 -8.16 17.83
N LEU A 398 -5.09 -7.83 18.18
CA LEU A 398 -6.27 -8.63 17.78
C LEU A 398 -6.41 -8.73 16.25
N TRP A 399 -6.23 -7.62 15.56
CA TRP A 399 -6.41 -7.55 14.11
C TRP A 399 -5.35 -8.38 13.37
N PHE A 400 -4.07 -8.10 13.59
CA PHE A 400 -2.97 -8.67 12.81
C PHE A 400 -2.47 -10.02 13.32
N ASP A 401 -2.59 -10.33 14.62
CA ASP A 401 -2.11 -11.60 15.17
C ASP A 401 -3.21 -12.66 15.32
N PHE A 402 -4.49 -12.27 15.30
CA PHE A 402 -5.61 -13.23 15.39
C PHE A 402 -6.51 -13.20 14.17
N TYR A 403 -7.08 -12.04 13.80
CA TYR A 403 -8.10 -11.99 12.77
C TYR A 403 -7.54 -12.27 11.37
N LEU A 404 -6.49 -11.58 10.93
CA LEU A 404 -5.98 -11.77 9.56
C LEU A 404 -5.46 -13.19 9.31
N PRO A 405 -4.65 -13.82 10.19
CA PRO A 405 -4.23 -15.21 10.00
C PRO A 405 -5.41 -16.19 9.95
N ALA A 406 -6.46 -15.94 10.74
CA ALA A 406 -7.66 -16.77 10.71
C ALA A 406 -8.51 -16.56 9.44
N LEU A 407 -8.64 -15.32 8.95
CA LEU A 407 -9.33 -15.01 7.69
C LEU A 407 -8.65 -15.72 6.52
N GLU A 408 -7.32 -15.67 6.47
CA GLU A 408 -6.54 -16.41 5.49
C GLU A 408 -6.84 -17.92 5.56
N TYR A 409 -6.71 -18.51 6.75
CA TYR A 409 -6.92 -19.94 6.95
C TYR A 409 -8.33 -20.37 6.51
N LEU A 410 -9.33 -19.54 6.77
CA LEU A 410 -10.73 -19.79 6.40
C LEU A 410 -11.06 -19.41 4.94
N ARG A 411 -10.11 -18.84 4.20
CA ARG A 411 -10.27 -18.30 2.84
C ARG A 411 -11.38 -17.25 2.74
N ILE A 412 -11.45 -16.38 3.75
CA ILE A 412 -12.34 -15.22 3.76
C ILE A 412 -11.58 -14.01 3.22
N PRO A 413 -12.21 -13.10 2.44
CA PRO A 413 -11.57 -11.87 1.99
C PRO A 413 -10.87 -11.14 3.15
N ILE A 414 -9.58 -10.84 2.95
CA ILE A 414 -8.77 -10.10 3.91
C ILE A 414 -8.83 -8.63 3.55
N PRO A 415 -9.38 -7.74 4.39
CA PRO A 415 -9.11 -6.32 4.26
C PRO A 415 -7.63 -6.10 4.58
N LEU A 416 -6.86 -5.71 3.57
CA LEU A 416 -5.44 -5.39 3.76
C LEU A 416 -5.29 -4.23 4.75
N GLY A 417 -4.16 -4.18 5.44
CA GLY A 417 -3.77 -3.00 6.22
C GLY A 417 -3.33 -1.87 5.30
N GLY A 418 -3.19 -0.66 5.84
CA GLY A 418 -2.82 0.52 5.02
C GLY A 418 -1.37 0.54 4.55
N THR A 419 -0.53 -0.34 5.08
CA THR A 419 0.91 -0.42 4.80
C THR A 419 1.42 -1.87 4.95
N SER A 420 2.68 -2.09 4.54
CA SER A 420 3.36 -3.38 4.57
C SER A 420 2.57 -4.50 3.88
N ASN A 421 1.92 -4.12 2.78
CA ASN A 421 1.32 -5.04 1.83
C ASN A 421 2.35 -5.33 0.74
N HIS A 422 2.72 -6.59 0.58
CA HIS A 422 3.74 -7.02 -0.36
C HIS A 422 3.08 -7.76 -1.52
N PHE A 423 3.16 -7.20 -2.72
CA PHE A 423 2.50 -7.71 -3.92
C PHE A 423 3.48 -8.33 -4.89
N ARG A 424 3.02 -9.35 -5.62
CA ARG A 424 3.57 -9.65 -6.93
C ARG A 424 3.17 -8.52 -7.88
N LEU A 425 4.16 -7.84 -8.47
CA LEU A 425 3.92 -6.60 -9.21
C LEU A 425 3.05 -6.82 -10.46
N ASP A 426 3.26 -7.93 -11.16
CA ASP A 426 2.47 -8.34 -12.32
C ASP A 426 0.98 -8.51 -11.97
N VAL A 427 0.68 -9.18 -10.85
CA VAL A 427 -0.70 -9.37 -10.39
C VAL A 427 -1.34 -8.05 -9.98
N LEU A 428 -0.61 -7.19 -9.25
CA LEU A 428 -1.09 -5.87 -8.85
C LEU A 428 -1.49 -5.02 -10.08
N ARG A 429 -0.67 -5.06 -11.14
CA ARG A 429 -0.98 -4.41 -12.42
C ARG A 429 -2.19 -5.03 -13.10
N GLN A 430 -2.30 -6.36 -13.12
CA GLN A 430 -3.42 -7.08 -13.71
C GLN A 430 -4.76 -6.71 -13.07
N VAL A 431 -4.81 -6.58 -11.74
CA VAL A 431 -6.02 -6.15 -11.02
C VAL A 431 -6.24 -4.63 -11.00
N ARG A 432 -5.42 -3.88 -11.76
CA ARG A 432 -5.50 -2.42 -11.94
C ARG A 432 -5.24 -1.63 -10.65
N ALA A 433 -4.31 -2.12 -9.82
CA ALA A 433 -3.76 -1.43 -8.66
C ALA A 433 -4.85 -0.94 -7.67
N TRP A 434 -4.66 0.22 -7.03
CA TRP A 434 -5.56 0.75 -6.01
C TRP A 434 -6.66 1.62 -6.61
N ASP A 435 -7.85 1.65 -6.00
CA ASP A 435 -8.91 2.57 -6.42
C ASP A 435 -8.66 3.98 -5.84
N PRO A 436 -8.38 5.01 -6.67
CA PRO A 436 -8.04 6.35 -6.17
C PRO A 436 -9.20 7.07 -5.48
N TYR A 437 -10.43 6.58 -5.67
CA TYR A 437 -11.65 7.13 -5.08
C TYR A 437 -12.08 6.45 -3.78
N ASN A 438 -11.47 5.32 -3.39
CA ASN A 438 -11.79 4.64 -2.14
C ASN A 438 -10.85 5.13 -1.03
N VAL A 439 -11.40 5.54 0.12
CA VAL A 439 -10.60 6.03 1.26
C VAL A 439 -10.02 4.89 2.13
N THR A 440 -10.38 3.64 1.81
CA THR A 440 -9.76 2.39 2.26
C THR A 440 -9.51 1.51 1.03
N GLU A 441 -8.61 1.98 0.18
CA GLU A 441 -8.18 1.32 -1.06
C GLU A 441 -7.59 -0.07 -0.83
N ASP A 442 -7.01 -0.27 0.35
CA ASP A 442 -6.37 -1.48 0.85
C ASP A 442 -7.40 -2.59 1.07
N ALA A 443 -8.47 -2.28 1.81
CA ALA A 443 -9.57 -3.18 2.07
C ALA A 443 -10.30 -3.56 0.78
N ASP A 444 -10.48 -2.60 -0.13
CA ASP A 444 -11.05 -2.85 -1.46
C ASP A 444 -10.17 -3.78 -2.31
N LEU A 445 -8.86 -3.49 -2.38
CA LEU A 445 -7.93 -4.31 -3.15
C LEU A 445 -7.91 -5.76 -2.64
N GLY A 446 -7.96 -5.96 -1.31
CA GLY A 446 -8.07 -7.28 -0.72
C GLY A 446 -9.30 -8.08 -1.18
N VAL A 447 -10.46 -7.42 -1.35
CA VAL A 447 -11.68 -8.04 -1.88
C VAL A 447 -11.58 -8.28 -3.39
N ARG A 448 -10.99 -7.34 -4.15
CA ARG A 448 -10.79 -7.52 -5.60
C ARG A 448 -9.84 -8.68 -5.91
N LEU A 449 -8.78 -8.87 -5.14
CA LEU A 449 -7.85 -9.99 -5.33
C LEU A 449 -8.57 -11.34 -5.28
N ILE A 450 -9.37 -11.57 -4.23
CA ILE A 450 -10.12 -12.83 -4.10
C ILE A 450 -11.22 -13.00 -5.14
N GLN A 451 -11.88 -11.92 -5.56
CA GLN A 451 -12.85 -12.00 -6.66
C GLN A 451 -12.20 -12.31 -8.02
N ASN A 452 -10.91 -12.01 -8.18
CA ASN A 452 -10.10 -12.40 -9.34
C ASN A 452 -9.38 -13.74 -9.16
N GLY A 453 -9.73 -14.52 -8.12
CA GLY A 453 -9.17 -15.85 -7.88
C GLY A 453 -7.81 -15.87 -7.18
N TYR A 454 -7.31 -14.72 -6.72
CA TYR A 454 -6.07 -14.63 -5.96
C TYR A 454 -6.29 -14.75 -4.45
N ARG A 455 -5.23 -15.04 -3.72
CA ARG A 455 -5.22 -15.10 -2.26
C ARG A 455 -4.27 -14.08 -1.64
N VAL A 456 -4.61 -13.74 -0.41
CA VAL A 456 -3.79 -12.91 0.48
C VAL A 456 -3.34 -13.78 1.64
N ASN A 457 -2.03 -13.77 1.91
CA ASN A 457 -1.45 -14.44 3.06
C ASN A 457 -0.93 -13.42 4.08
N VAL A 458 -0.75 -13.82 5.33
CA VAL A 458 -0.10 -13.01 6.39
C VAL A 458 1.30 -13.54 6.70
N VAL A 459 2.31 -12.70 6.93
CA VAL A 459 3.65 -13.15 7.36
C VAL A 459 3.92 -12.80 8.82
N ASN A 460 4.69 -13.64 9.53
CA ASN A 460 5.15 -13.37 10.90
C ASN A 460 6.35 -12.41 10.92
N SER A 461 6.11 -11.18 10.45
CA SER A 461 6.99 -10.03 10.62
C SER A 461 6.15 -8.80 10.95
N THR A 462 6.67 -7.91 11.78
CA THR A 462 5.98 -6.71 12.24
C THR A 462 6.58 -5.45 11.62
N THR A 463 5.72 -4.54 11.19
CA THR A 463 6.05 -3.13 10.99
C THR A 463 5.48 -2.32 12.16
N PHE A 464 6.33 -1.49 12.76
CA PHE A 464 5.93 -0.61 13.87
C PHE A 464 5.58 0.78 13.36
N GLU A 465 4.42 1.28 13.78
CA GLU A 465 3.86 2.59 13.43
C GLU A 465 3.74 3.50 14.66
N GLU A 466 3.39 4.76 14.43
CA GLU A 466 2.97 5.70 15.47
C GLU A 466 1.46 5.56 15.78
N ALA A 467 1.11 5.20 17.02
CA ALA A 467 -0.28 5.27 17.46
C ALA A 467 -0.70 6.73 17.70
N ASN A 468 -1.94 7.08 17.37
CA ASN A 468 -2.47 8.39 17.70
C ASN A 468 -2.52 8.59 19.22
N VAL A 469 -1.93 9.70 19.67
CA VAL A 469 -1.93 10.12 21.09
C VAL A 469 -3.11 11.04 21.42
N SER A 470 -3.88 11.50 20.42
CA SER A 470 -4.92 12.53 20.57
C SER A 470 -6.29 12.06 20.08
N ILE A 471 -7.33 12.18 20.91
CA ILE A 471 -8.71 11.75 20.58
C ILE A 471 -9.25 12.45 19.31
N PRO A 472 -9.15 13.78 19.14
CA PRO A 472 -9.57 14.42 17.90
C PRO A 472 -8.91 13.80 16.66
N ASN A 473 -7.59 13.57 16.68
CA ASN A 473 -6.86 12.97 15.56
C ASN A 473 -7.32 11.52 15.31
N TRP A 474 -7.53 10.76 16.38
CA TRP A 474 -8.06 9.40 16.33
C TRP A 474 -9.46 9.35 15.69
N ILE A 475 -10.35 10.26 16.05
CA ILE A 475 -11.71 10.33 15.47
C ILE A 475 -11.63 10.60 13.97
N ARG A 476 -10.72 11.47 13.51
CA ARG A 476 -10.48 11.70 12.07
C ARG A 476 -10.02 10.43 11.35
N GLN A 477 -9.05 9.73 11.93
CA GLN A 477 -8.54 8.49 11.34
C GLN A 477 -9.64 7.43 11.25
N ARG A 478 -10.37 7.20 12.35
CA ARG A 478 -11.38 6.15 12.41
C ARG A 478 -12.64 6.45 11.61
N SER A 479 -13.03 7.72 11.50
CA SER A 479 -14.13 8.09 10.60
C SER A 479 -13.78 7.81 9.15
N ARG A 480 -12.52 8.03 8.75
CA ARG A 480 -12.02 7.66 7.40
C ARG A 480 -12.10 6.14 7.17
N TRP A 481 -11.63 5.33 8.11
CA TRP A 481 -11.66 3.87 7.96
C TRP A 481 -13.07 3.31 7.88
N LEU A 482 -13.96 3.72 8.79
CA LEU A 482 -15.35 3.24 8.79
C LEU A 482 -16.12 3.73 7.56
N LYS A 483 -15.88 4.96 7.11
CA LYS A 483 -16.42 5.46 5.83
C LYS A 483 -15.94 4.60 4.66
N GLY A 484 -14.64 4.30 4.60
CA GLY A 484 -14.08 3.45 3.54
C GLY A 484 -14.63 2.03 3.57
N TYR A 485 -14.86 1.44 4.74
CA TYR A 485 -15.53 0.13 4.85
C TYR A 485 -16.97 0.17 4.35
N MET A 486 -17.73 1.24 4.64
CA MET A 486 -19.06 1.43 4.05
C MET A 486 -18.98 1.58 2.52
N GLN A 487 -18.02 2.34 2.03
CA GLN A 487 -17.80 2.56 0.59
C GLN A 487 -17.42 1.26 -0.12
N THR A 488 -16.48 0.49 0.43
CA THR A 488 -16.04 -0.82 -0.05
C THR A 488 -17.21 -1.82 -0.03
N TRP A 489 -17.99 -1.84 1.04
CA TRP A 489 -19.20 -2.66 1.12
C TRP A 489 -20.20 -2.31 0.03
N LEU A 490 -20.46 -1.01 -0.19
CA LEU A 490 -21.36 -0.56 -1.26
C LEU A 490 -20.84 -0.91 -2.65
N VAL A 491 -19.54 -0.77 -2.94
CA VAL A 491 -18.94 -1.13 -4.23
C VAL A 491 -19.19 -2.60 -4.54
N HIS A 492 -18.82 -3.49 -3.62
CA HIS A 492 -18.90 -4.94 -3.84
C HIS A 492 -20.32 -5.50 -3.75
N MET A 493 -21.24 -4.79 -3.08
CA MET A 493 -22.67 -5.13 -3.03
C MET A 493 -23.49 -4.55 -4.19
N ARG A 494 -22.85 -3.99 -5.22
CA ARG A 494 -23.53 -3.66 -6.49
C ARG A 494 -24.05 -4.90 -7.19
N ASP A 495 -23.29 -5.98 -7.11
CA ASP A 495 -23.64 -7.31 -7.62
C ASP A 495 -23.36 -8.38 -6.55
N PRO A 496 -24.30 -8.60 -5.61
CA PRO A 496 -24.10 -9.57 -4.54
C PRO A 496 -24.05 -11.01 -5.06
N VAL A 497 -24.62 -11.29 -6.24
CA VAL A 497 -24.59 -12.62 -6.86
C VAL A 497 -23.17 -12.91 -7.36
N HIS A 498 -22.55 -11.95 -8.05
CA HIS A 498 -21.15 -12.06 -8.45
C HIS A 498 -20.23 -12.18 -7.24
N LEU A 499 -20.42 -11.35 -6.20
CA LEU A 499 -19.64 -11.46 -4.95
C LEU A 499 -19.76 -12.86 -4.33
N TYR A 500 -20.96 -13.42 -4.26
CA TYR A 500 -21.18 -14.78 -3.74
C TYR A 500 -20.51 -15.85 -4.61
N ARG A 501 -20.63 -15.76 -5.94
CA ARG A 501 -20.04 -16.74 -6.86
C ARG A 501 -18.52 -16.71 -6.85
N SER A 502 -17.94 -15.52 -6.77
CA SER A 502 -16.48 -15.32 -6.84
C SER A 502 -15.78 -15.60 -5.50
N THR A 503 -16.44 -15.37 -4.36
CA THR A 503 -15.84 -15.59 -3.02
C THR A 503 -16.34 -16.85 -2.31
N GLY A 504 -17.43 -17.46 -2.81
CA GLY A 504 -18.09 -18.61 -2.20
C GLY A 504 -18.84 -18.27 -0.91
N PHE A 505 -19.48 -19.28 -0.30
CA PHE A 505 -20.30 -19.10 0.90
C PHE A 505 -19.54 -18.48 2.08
N LYS A 506 -18.33 -19.00 2.38
CA LYS A 506 -17.50 -18.51 3.48
C LYS A 506 -17.02 -17.08 3.20
N GLY A 507 -16.59 -16.80 1.98
CA GLY A 507 -16.09 -15.49 1.60
C GLY A 507 -17.19 -14.43 1.62
N PHE A 508 -18.38 -14.73 1.09
CA PHE A 508 -19.51 -13.81 1.09
C PHE A 508 -19.95 -13.45 2.51
N TRP A 509 -20.26 -14.45 3.34
CA TRP A 509 -20.73 -14.18 4.71
C TRP A 509 -19.63 -13.63 5.61
N GLY A 510 -18.38 -14.07 5.41
CA GLY A 510 -17.23 -13.47 6.08
C GLY A 510 -17.07 -11.99 5.73
N PHE A 511 -17.24 -11.61 4.46
CA PHE A 511 -17.27 -10.20 4.05
C PHE A 511 -18.43 -9.43 4.70
N GLN A 512 -19.65 -9.99 4.71
CA GLN A 512 -20.81 -9.35 5.34
C GLN A 512 -20.58 -9.09 6.83
N PHE A 513 -20.05 -10.05 7.58
CA PHE A 513 -19.94 -9.93 9.04
C PHE A 513 -18.61 -9.35 9.51
N PHE A 514 -17.55 -9.41 8.70
CA PHE A 514 -16.27 -8.80 9.07
C PHE A 514 -16.22 -7.31 8.69
N ILE A 515 -16.48 -6.98 7.42
CA ILE A 515 -16.46 -5.58 6.93
C ILE A 515 -17.81 -4.92 7.21
N GLY A 516 -18.91 -5.54 6.77
CA GLY A 516 -20.26 -5.02 7.00
C GLY A 516 -20.60 -4.94 8.49
N GLY A 517 -20.42 -6.05 9.21
CA GLY A 517 -20.68 -6.14 10.64
C GLY A 517 -19.89 -5.10 11.45
N GLY A 518 -18.65 -4.77 11.05
CA GLY A 518 -17.84 -3.75 11.70
C GLY A 518 -18.55 -2.39 11.81
N PHE A 519 -19.01 -1.83 10.70
CA PHE A 519 -19.67 -0.53 10.73
C PHE A 519 -21.14 -0.60 11.14
N PHE A 520 -21.87 -1.69 10.83
CA PHE A 520 -23.24 -1.86 11.29
C PHE A 520 -23.32 -1.98 12.82
N THR A 521 -22.39 -2.71 13.44
CA THR A 521 -22.30 -2.80 14.91
C THR A 521 -21.92 -1.44 15.50
N ALA A 522 -20.93 -0.73 14.95
CA ALA A 522 -20.53 0.59 15.45
C ALA A 522 -21.67 1.64 15.37
N LEU A 523 -22.56 1.55 14.37
CA LEU A 523 -23.75 2.39 14.29
C LEU A 523 -24.89 1.92 15.20
N GLY A 524 -25.08 0.60 15.36
CA GLY A 524 -26.22 0.05 16.11
C GLY A 524 -26.05 0.04 17.63
N VAL A 525 -24.82 -0.16 18.12
CA VAL A 525 -24.53 -0.32 19.56
C VAL A 525 -25.02 0.86 20.41
N PRO A 526 -24.79 2.14 20.07
CA PRO A 526 -25.25 3.26 20.89
C PRO A 526 -26.77 3.29 21.10
N VAL A 527 -27.53 2.92 20.07
CA VAL A 527 -29.00 2.86 20.15
C VAL A 527 -29.42 1.76 21.12
N LEU A 528 -28.83 0.56 21.00
CA LEU A 528 -29.15 -0.56 21.87
C LEU A 528 -28.72 -0.31 23.33
N TRP A 529 -27.56 0.32 23.54
CA TRP A 529 -27.11 0.73 24.87
C TRP A 529 -28.03 1.78 25.48
N ALA A 530 -28.46 2.78 24.72
CA ALA A 530 -29.40 3.79 25.20
C ALA A 530 -30.73 3.15 25.64
N LEU A 531 -31.28 2.23 24.84
CA LEU A 531 -32.49 1.48 25.20
C LEU A 531 -32.28 0.67 26.49
N TYR A 532 -31.16 -0.03 26.61
CA TYR A 532 -30.83 -0.80 27.81
C TYR A 532 -30.68 0.08 29.05
N VAL A 533 -29.99 1.22 28.95
CA VAL A 533 -29.80 2.16 30.06
C VAL A 533 -31.14 2.75 30.50
N VAL A 534 -31.99 3.18 29.55
CA VAL A 534 -33.34 3.68 29.88
C VAL A 534 -34.14 2.61 30.61
N TRP A 535 -34.14 1.37 30.11
CA TRP A 535 -34.81 0.25 30.77
C TRP A 535 -34.25 -0.01 32.18
N ALA A 536 -32.94 -0.12 32.33
CA ALA A 536 -32.28 -0.44 33.58
C ALA A 536 -32.48 0.65 34.66
N VAL A 537 -32.52 1.92 34.27
CA VAL A 537 -32.70 3.05 35.20
C VAL A 537 -34.17 3.26 35.56
N THR A 538 -35.09 3.11 34.61
CA THR A 538 -36.51 3.45 34.82
C THR A 538 -37.37 2.26 35.21
N GLY A 539 -36.94 1.03 34.96
CA GLY A 539 -37.77 -0.17 35.09
C GLY A 539 -38.97 -0.17 34.14
N THR A 540 -38.93 0.61 33.05
CA THR A 540 -40.08 0.76 32.15
C THR A 540 -40.48 -0.55 31.48
N THR A 541 -41.78 -0.84 31.46
CA THR A 541 -42.35 -1.97 30.71
C THR A 541 -42.68 -1.60 29.26
N ALA A 542 -42.43 -0.34 28.86
CA ALA A 542 -42.76 0.17 27.52
C ALA A 542 -42.06 -0.61 26.38
N PHE A 543 -40.93 -1.26 26.67
CA PHE A 543 -40.19 -2.05 25.68
C PHE A 543 -40.65 -3.51 25.58
N GLU A 544 -41.40 -4.05 26.55
CA GLU A 544 -41.80 -5.47 26.56
C GLU A 544 -42.59 -5.85 25.31
N ARG A 545 -43.43 -4.93 24.81
CA ARG A 545 -44.18 -5.10 23.56
C ARG A 545 -43.31 -5.25 22.31
N PHE A 546 -42.04 -4.83 22.34
CA PHE A 546 -41.09 -4.90 21.21
C PHE A 546 -39.98 -5.93 21.41
N PHE A 547 -39.89 -6.50 22.61
CA PHE A 547 -38.91 -7.51 23.01
C PHE A 547 -39.64 -8.69 23.64
N PRO A 548 -40.26 -9.58 22.82
CA PRO A 548 -40.83 -10.81 23.37
C PRO A 548 -39.76 -11.58 24.15
N PRO A 549 -40.12 -12.38 25.18
CA PRO A 549 -39.15 -12.91 26.15
C PRO A 549 -37.93 -13.59 25.51
N TRP A 550 -38.14 -14.40 24.48
CA TRP A 550 -37.06 -15.07 23.75
C TRP A 550 -36.09 -14.08 23.07
N LEU A 551 -36.62 -13.00 22.48
CA LEU A 551 -35.81 -11.98 21.81
C LEU A 551 -35.06 -11.13 22.85
N ALA A 552 -35.72 -10.79 23.96
CA ALA A 552 -35.06 -10.14 25.09
C ALA A 552 -33.86 -10.96 25.59
N THR A 553 -34.01 -12.29 25.71
CA THR A 553 -32.90 -13.19 26.07
C THR A 553 -31.77 -13.13 25.05
N VAL A 554 -32.06 -13.24 23.75
CA VAL A 554 -31.03 -13.18 22.70
C VAL A 554 -30.32 -11.81 22.69
N SER A 555 -31.07 -10.72 22.83
CA SER A 555 -30.50 -9.36 22.91
C SER A 555 -29.64 -9.18 24.15
N LEU A 556 -30.03 -9.72 25.31
CA LEU A 556 -29.23 -9.70 26.53
C LEU A 556 -27.97 -10.56 26.41
N VAL A 557 -28.04 -11.71 25.75
CA VAL A 557 -26.85 -12.53 25.44
C VAL A 557 -25.89 -11.74 24.56
N ASN A 558 -26.37 -11.14 23.48
CA ASN A 558 -25.54 -10.28 22.63
C ASN A 558 -24.95 -9.11 23.42
N LEU A 559 -25.72 -8.47 24.30
CA LEU A 559 -25.24 -7.34 25.08
C LEU A 559 -24.22 -7.76 26.13
N LEU A 560 -24.47 -8.80 26.92
CA LEU A 560 -23.60 -9.15 28.05
C LEU A 560 -22.47 -10.09 27.62
N LEU A 561 -22.80 -11.19 26.95
CA LEU A 561 -21.82 -12.21 26.58
C LEU A 561 -20.86 -11.72 25.51
N ALA A 562 -21.35 -11.05 24.46
CA ALA A 562 -20.46 -10.57 23.41
C ALA A 562 -19.53 -9.47 23.94
N ASN A 563 -20.02 -8.53 24.74
CA ASN A 563 -19.17 -7.48 25.33
C ASN A 563 -18.16 -8.06 26.32
N ALA A 564 -18.56 -9.01 27.18
CA ALA A 564 -17.62 -9.71 28.07
C ALA A 564 -16.56 -10.48 27.29
N PHE A 565 -16.94 -11.15 26.19
CA PHE A 565 -16.00 -11.81 25.30
C PHE A 565 -15.03 -10.82 24.64
N PHE A 566 -15.52 -9.68 24.13
CA PHE A 566 -14.64 -8.68 23.50
C PHE A 566 -13.64 -8.06 24.49
N ILE A 567 -14.05 -7.87 25.75
CA ILE A 567 -13.14 -7.49 26.84
C ILE A 567 -12.10 -8.61 27.07
N TYR A 568 -12.55 -9.85 27.18
CA TYR A 568 -11.68 -11.00 27.41
C TYR A 568 -10.65 -11.19 26.29
N ILE A 569 -11.04 -11.12 25.02
CA ILE A 569 -10.07 -11.28 23.93
C ILE A 569 -9.08 -10.13 23.84
N THR A 570 -9.50 -8.90 24.18
CA THR A 570 -8.57 -7.78 24.30
C THR A 570 -7.54 -8.06 25.40
N LEU A 571 -7.98 -8.65 26.51
CA LEU A 571 -7.06 -9.11 27.55
C LEU A 571 -6.11 -10.17 27.01
N VAL A 572 -6.59 -11.18 26.29
CA VAL A 572 -5.75 -12.22 25.65
C VAL A 572 -4.74 -11.64 24.66
N ALA A 573 -5.12 -10.60 23.90
CA ALA A 573 -4.23 -9.94 22.97
C ALA A 573 -2.99 -9.34 23.68
N ALA A 574 -3.14 -8.85 24.90
CA ALA A 574 -2.01 -8.39 25.70
C ALA A 574 -0.97 -9.51 25.94
N PHE A 575 -1.42 -10.76 26.11
CA PHE A 575 -0.53 -11.90 26.32
C PHE A 575 0.11 -12.41 25.02
N LYS A 576 -0.48 -12.14 23.86
CA LYS A 576 0.03 -12.64 22.57
C LYS A 576 1.41 -12.09 22.21
N ARG A 577 1.69 -10.86 22.62
CA ARG A 577 2.95 -10.13 22.37
C ARG A 577 3.69 -9.73 23.65
N ASP A 578 3.42 -10.43 24.76
CA ASP A 578 4.02 -10.15 26.08
C ASP A 578 3.78 -8.72 26.61
N TYR A 579 2.72 -8.06 26.14
CA TYR A 579 2.27 -6.74 26.59
C TYR A 579 1.45 -6.81 27.89
N PHE A 580 1.92 -7.58 28.88
CA PHE A 580 1.17 -7.86 30.11
C PHE A 580 0.74 -6.60 30.88
N LYS A 581 1.52 -5.51 30.78
CA LYS A 581 1.20 -4.21 31.38
C LYS A 581 -0.08 -3.58 30.82
N LEU A 582 -0.48 -3.96 29.61
CA LEU A 582 -1.67 -3.43 28.93
C LEU A 582 -2.93 -4.23 29.30
N ALA A 583 -2.80 -5.44 29.86
CA ALA A 583 -3.93 -6.32 30.17
C ALA A 583 -5.02 -5.67 31.06
N PRO A 584 -4.70 -4.89 32.12
CA PRO A 584 -5.72 -4.23 32.93
C PRO A 584 -6.60 -3.26 32.14
N TYR A 585 -6.04 -2.67 31.07
CA TYR A 585 -6.76 -1.70 30.25
C TYR A 585 -7.84 -2.35 29.38
N ALA A 586 -7.80 -3.68 29.17
CA ALA A 586 -8.85 -4.40 28.45
C ALA A 586 -10.24 -4.19 29.07
N LEU A 587 -10.32 -3.99 30.39
CA LEU A 587 -11.57 -3.68 31.09
C LEU A 587 -12.18 -2.33 30.69
N THR A 588 -11.38 -1.43 30.12
CA THR A 588 -11.79 -0.07 29.71
C THR A 588 -12.18 0.03 28.24
N VAL A 589 -12.04 -1.06 27.47
CA VAL A 589 -12.41 -1.12 26.05
C VAL A 589 -13.86 -0.67 25.76
N PRO A 590 -14.88 -0.87 26.63
CA PRO A 590 -16.21 -0.32 26.37
C PRO A 590 -16.24 1.19 26.14
N PHE A 591 -15.38 1.96 26.80
CA PHE A 591 -15.25 3.40 26.55
C PHE A 591 -14.63 3.69 25.18
N TYR A 592 -13.73 2.82 24.71
CA TYR A 592 -13.14 2.90 23.38
C TYR A 592 -14.17 2.63 22.27
N TRP A 593 -15.13 1.72 22.48
CA TRP A 593 -16.24 1.47 21.53
C TRP A 593 -17.18 2.67 21.36
N VAL A 594 -17.35 3.50 22.40
CA VAL A 594 -18.10 4.77 22.28
C VAL A 594 -17.41 5.68 21.27
N LEU A 595 -16.08 5.81 21.33
CA LEU A 595 -15.31 6.58 20.37
C LEU A 595 -15.47 6.00 18.94
N GLN A 596 -15.43 4.67 18.78
CA GLN A 596 -15.64 4.02 17.49
C GLN A 596 -17.02 4.34 16.92
N SER A 597 -18.04 4.40 17.77
CA SER A 597 -19.40 4.74 17.37
C SER A 597 -19.51 6.21 16.92
N ILE A 598 -18.88 7.14 17.63
CA ILE A 598 -18.80 8.56 17.23
C ILE A 598 -18.13 8.67 15.85
N ALA A 599 -17.01 7.96 15.65
CA ALA A 599 -16.32 7.90 14.37
C ALA A 599 -17.20 7.30 13.25
N ALA A 600 -18.01 6.27 13.56
CA ALA A 600 -18.91 5.63 12.61
C ALA A 600 -19.99 6.59 12.09
N TYR A 601 -20.66 7.32 13.00
CA TYR A 601 -21.67 8.30 12.62
C TYR A 601 -21.07 9.47 11.82
N LYS A 602 -19.89 9.95 12.22
CA LYS A 602 -19.15 10.95 11.45
C LYS A 602 -18.78 10.43 10.05
N GLY A 603 -18.29 9.20 9.95
CA GLY A 603 -17.95 8.55 8.68
C GLY A 603 -19.18 8.38 7.78
N LEU A 604 -20.33 7.98 8.33
CA LEU A 604 -21.59 7.90 7.60
C LEU A 604 -22.04 9.27 7.07
N TRP A 605 -21.95 10.32 7.90
CA TRP A 605 -22.27 11.68 7.47
C TRP A 605 -21.34 12.15 6.33
N GLN A 606 -20.03 11.87 6.44
CA GLN A 606 -19.05 12.16 5.41
C GLN A 606 -19.29 11.35 4.12
N LEU A 607 -19.71 10.09 4.20
CA LEU A 607 -20.04 9.28 3.02
C LEU A 607 -21.13 9.94 2.16
N ILE A 608 -22.10 10.59 2.81
CA ILE A 608 -23.24 11.24 2.15
C ILE A 608 -22.83 12.59 1.55
N HIS A 609 -22.08 13.41 2.28
CA HIS A 609 -21.79 14.80 1.90
C HIS A 609 -20.45 14.99 1.20
N ASN A 610 -19.45 14.16 1.52
CA ASN A 610 -18.09 14.30 1.01
C ASN A 610 -17.35 12.94 0.94
N PRO A 611 -17.82 12.03 0.05
CA PRO A 611 -17.37 10.63 0.05
C PRO A 611 -15.88 10.48 -0.17
N PHE A 612 -15.29 11.26 -1.08
CA PHE A 612 -13.88 11.15 -1.47
C PHE A 612 -12.93 11.96 -0.59
N TYR A 613 -13.43 12.66 0.42
CA TYR A 613 -12.58 13.47 1.29
C TYR A 613 -11.63 12.61 2.13
N TRP A 614 -10.34 12.88 1.97
CA TRP A 614 -9.30 12.25 2.76
C TRP A 614 -9.01 13.10 4.01
N GLU A 615 -9.49 12.64 5.17
CA GLU A 615 -9.24 13.34 6.42
C GLU A 615 -7.82 13.00 6.94
N LYS A 616 -6.85 13.86 6.60
CA LYS A 616 -5.44 13.65 6.96
C LYS A 616 -5.24 13.68 8.48
N THR A 617 -4.47 12.72 8.98
CA THR A 617 -3.97 12.66 10.35
C THR A 617 -2.63 13.37 10.47
N THR A 618 -2.37 13.97 11.63
CA THR A 618 -1.05 14.52 11.95
C THR A 618 -0.20 13.41 12.58
N HIS A 619 0.97 13.15 12.00
CA HIS A 619 1.98 12.21 12.50
C HIS A 619 3.14 12.99 13.17
N GLY A 620 4.02 12.30 13.90
CA GLY A 620 5.16 12.91 14.58
C GLY A 620 4.79 13.70 15.84
N ILE A 621 3.66 13.40 16.47
CA ILE A 621 3.17 14.08 17.68
C ILE A 621 3.55 13.32 18.97
N SER A 622 3.98 12.07 18.84
CA SER A 622 4.53 11.26 19.93
C SER A 622 5.87 11.79 20.42
N LYS A 623 6.08 11.67 21.74
CA LYS A 623 7.40 11.93 22.35
C LYS A 623 8.51 11.03 21.78
N HIS A 624 8.17 9.85 21.30
CA HIS A 624 9.16 8.94 20.69
C HIS A 624 9.70 9.49 19.37
N SER A 625 8.81 10.00 18.52
CA SER A 625 9.16 10.53 17.20
C SER A 625 10.09 11.76 17.31
N GLU A 626 9.90 12.61 18.31
CA GLU A 626 10.79 13.77 18.55
C GLU A 626 12.23 13.35 18.89
N ASN A 627 12.39 12.36 19.77
CA ASN A 627 13.70 11.89 20.20
C ASN A 627 14.46 11.20 19.07
N GLU A 628 13.79 10.37 18.28
CA GLU A 628 14.40 9.69 17.14
C GLU A 628 14.81 10.64 16.04
N ARG A 629 14.02 11.67 15.77
CA ARG A 629 14.38 12.69 14.79
C ARG A 629 15.71 13.34 15.13
N ARG A 630 15.94 13.66 16.41
CA ARG A 630 17.22 14.22 16.86
C ARG A 630 18.37 13.25 16.59
N ALA A 631 18.20 11.98 16.92
CA ALA A 631 19.21 10.95 16.67
C ALA A 631 19.48 10.73 15.16
N ALA A 632 18.44 10.74 14.32
CA ALA A 632 18.57 10.51 12.87
C ALA A 632 19.26 11.66 12.12
N LEU A 633 19.27 12.88 12.68
CA LEU A 633 20.00 14.02 12.14
C LEU A 633 21.48 14.04 12.57
N GLU A 634 21.84 13.28 13.61
CA GLU A 634 23.23 13.13 14.08
C GLU A 634 24.00 12.04 13.32
N GLU A 635 23.29 11.08 12.72
CA GLU A 635 23.80 9.95 11.89
C GLU A 635 23.93 10.32 10.41
#